data_AF-Q5EDJ9-F1
#
_entry.id   AF-Q5EDJ9-F1
#
_cell.length_a   1.000
_cell.length_b   1.000
_cell.length_c   1.000
_cell.angle_alpha   90.00
_cell.angle_beta   90.00
_cell.angle_gamma   90.00
#
_symmetry.space_group_name_H-M   'P 1'
#
loop_
_entity.id
_entity.type
_entity.pdbx_description
1 polymer ?
#
loop_
_entity_poly.entity_id
_entity_poly.type
_entity_poly.pdbx_seq_one_letter_code
_entity_poly.pdbx_strand_id
1 'polypeptide(L)' 'MSVEIQQASNTNPNITFSESAIKHLVTYLEKNPGNKGVRLSVKKTGCSGLSYVVDYVKEPSEGDMI' A
#
# COMPACT_ATOMS: atom_id res chain seq x y z
N MET A 1 24.03 2.10 -20.89
CA MET A 1 22.70 2.32 -20.29
C MET A 1 22.67 1.50 -19.02
N SER A 2 23.02 2.14 -17.91
CA SER A 2 23.16 1.51 -16.61
C SER A 2 21.78 1.43 -15.98
N VAL A 3 21.26 0.22 -15.79
CA VAL A 3 20.12 0.01 -14.90
C VAL A 3 20.72 -0.11 -13.51
N GLU A 4 20.63 0.95 -12.72
CA GLU A 4 20.97 0.89 -11.29
C GLU A 4 19.86 0.11 -10.59
N ILE A 5 20.16 -1.15 -10.28
CA ILE A 5 19.32 -1.96 -9.39
C ILE A 5 19.53 -1.41 -7.98
N GLN A 6 18.59 -0.58 -7.55
CA GLN A 6 18.59 -0.02 -6.20
C GLN A 6 18.44 -1.16 -5.19
N GLN A 7 19.44 -1.25 -4.32
CA GLN A 7 19.56 -2.24 -3.26
C GLN A 7 18.31 -2.23 -2.37
N ALA A 8 17.70 -3.40 -2.18
CA ALA A 8 16.68 -3.65 -1.16
C ALA A 8 17.31 -3.53 0.23
N SER A 9 17.46 -2.29 0.70
CA SER A 9 17.84 -1.96 2.07
C SER A 9 16.69 -2.37 2.98
N ASN A 10 16.90 -3.45 3.74
CA ASN A 10 16.10 -3.93 4.89
C ASN A 10 15.05 -2.92 5.38
N THR A 11 13.87 -2.93 4.75
CA THR A 11 12.90 -1.85 4.90
C THR A 11 11.87 -2.30 5.93
N ASN A 12 12.00 -1.86 7.17
CA ASN A 12 10.81 -1.70 8.01
C ASN A 12 10.09 -0.48 7.43
N PRO A 13 8.98 -0.63 6.69
CA PRO A 13 8.32 0.51 6.10
C PRO A 13 7.83 1.36 7.27
N ASN A 14 8.39 2.57 7.41
CA ASN A 14 7.96 3.51 8.45
C ASN A 14 6.66 4.20 8.00
N ILE A 15 5.63 3.39 7.73
CA ILE A 15 4.30 3.82 7.32
C ILE A 15 3.38 3.59 8.50
N THR A 16 2.79 4.67 9.00
CA THR A 16 1.83 4.63 10.08
C THR A 16 0.53 5.31 9.66
N PHE A 17 -0.58 4.82 10.17
CA PHE A 17 -1.88 5.43 9.99
C PHE A 17 -2.27 6.18 11.26
N SER A 18 -2.98 7.30 11.11
CA SER A 18 -3.65 7.93 12.24
C SER A 18 -4.77 7.04 12.77
N GLU A 19 -5.16 7.22 14.02
CA GLU A 19 -6.28 6.48 14.62
C GLU A 19 -7.59 6.66 13.83
N SER A 20 -7.82 7.87 13.30
CA SER A 20 -8.98 8.15 12.45
C SER A 20 -8.93 7.35 11.16
N ALA A 21 -7.78 7.29 10.49
CA ALA A 21 -7.59 6.50 9.27
C ALA A 21 -7.83 5.01 9.53
N ILE A 22 -7.30 4.47 10.64
CA ILE A 22 -7.53 3.07 11.04
C ILE A 22 -9.03 2.80 11.20
N LYS A 23 -9.76 3.67 11.93
CA LYS A 23 -11.22 3.53 12.09
C LYS A 23 -11.94 3.51 10.75
N HIS A 24 -11.57 4.37 9.81
CA HIS A 24 -12.17 4.41 8.48
C HIS A 24 -11.90 3.13 7.67
N LEU A 25 -10.67 2.63 7.70
CA LEU A 25 -10.29 1.39 7.00
C LEU A 25 -11.01 0.18 7.59
N VAL A 26 -11.02 0.03 8.91
CA VAL A 26 -11.70 -1.08 9.60
C VAL A 26 -13.20 -1.06 9.31
N THR A 27 -13.85 0.10 9.40
CA THR A 27 -15.28 0.24 9.07
C THR A 27 -15.57 -0.20 7.63
N TYR A 28 -14.65 0.05 6.69
CA TYR A 28 -14.81 -0.36 5.30
C TYR A 28 -14.58 -1.86 5.09
N LEU A 29 -13.61 -2.44 5.81
CA LEU A 29 -13.35 -3.88 5.81
C LEU A 29 -14.52 -4.67 6.42
N GLU A 30 -15.11 -4.19 7.52
CA GLU A 30 -16.30 -4.80 8.13
C GLU A 30 -17.49 -4.83 7.17
N LYS A 31 -17.66 -3.79 6.34
CA LYS A 31 -18.69 -3.75 5.30
C LYS A 31 -18.43 -4.72 4.14
N ASN A 32 -17.18 -5.16 3.96
CA ASN A 32 -16.75 -5.99 2.85
C ASN A 32 -15.97 -7.21 3.37
N PRO A 33 -16.66 -8.21 3.94
CA PRO A 33 -16.04 -9.32 4.69
C PRO A 33 -15.11 -10.22 3.85
N GLY A 34 -15.04 -10.03 2.53
CA GLY A 34 -14.10 -10.71 1.66
C GLY A 34 -12.70 -10.09 1.63
N ASN A 35 -12.54 -8.84 2.08
CA ASN A 35 -11.27 -8.12 2.06
C ASN A 35 -10.55 -8.34 3.41
N LYS A 36 -9.32 -8.88 3.37
CA LYS A 36 -8.52 -9.17 4.56
C LYS A 36 -7.60 -7.99 4.95
N GLY A 37 -7.46 -6.99 4.09
CA GLY A 37 -6.61 -5.85 4.38
C GLY A 37 -6.63 -4.77 3.30
N VAL A 38 -5.63 -3.90 3.40
CA VAL A 38 -5.46 -2.71 2.56
C VAL A 38 -4.04 -2.71 2.00
N ARG A 39 -3.90 -2.43 0.71
CA ARG A 39 -2.63 -2.30 0.00
C ARG A 39 -2.40 -0.85 -0.38
N LEU A 40 -1.21 -0.35 -0.09
CA LEU A 40 -0.75 0.96 -0.53
C LEU A 40 0.08 0.79 -1.81
N SER A 41 -0.34 1.42 -2.90
CA SER A 41 0.33 1.36 -4.20
C SER A 41 0.70 2.77 -4.67
N VAL A 42 1.67 2.88 -5.58
CA VAL A 42 1.95 4.13 -6.30
C VAL A 42 1.53 3.99 -7.76
N LYS A 43 0.78 4.97 -8.27
CA LYS A 43 0.42 5.06 -9.69
C LYS A 43 1.09 6.27 -10.32
N LYS A 44 1.49 6.15 -11.58
CA LYS A 44 2.02 7.29 -12.36
C LYS A 44 0.88 8.27 -12.68
N THR A 45 1.11 9.55 -12.44
CA THR A 45 0.16 10.63 -12.71
C THR A 45 0.88 11.80 -13.40
N GLY A 46 0.49 12.08 -14.65
CA GLY A 46 1.04 13.19 -15.43
C GLY A 46 2.46 12.95 -15.99
N CYS A 47 3.17 14.04 -16.28
CA CYS A 47 4.48 14.01 -16.95
C CYS A 47 5.58 13.37 -16.07
N SER A 48 5.58 13.68 -14.77
CA SER A 48 6.58 13.21 -13.80
C SER A 48 6.01 12.84 -12.43
N GLY A 49 4.69 12.90 -12.25
CA GLY A 49 4.06 12.69 -10.94
C GLY A 49 3.83 11.22 -10.60
N LEU A 50 3.82 10.96 -9.30
CA LEU A 50 3.37 9.71 -8.69
C LEU A 50 2.27 10.04 -7.69
N SER A 51 1.30 9.15 -7.53
CA SER A 51 0.22 9.29 -6.56
C SER A 51 0.03 7.99 -5.78
N TYR A 52 -0.23 8.13 -4.49
CA TYR A 52 -0.57 6.99 -3.64
C TYR A 52 -2.02 6.56 -3.89
N VAL A 53 -2.22 5.25 -3.86
CA VAL A 53 -3.52 4.59 -4.04
C VAL A 53 -3.69 3.59 -2.90
N VAL A 54 -4.89 3.56 -2.34
CA VAL A 54 -5.26 2.67 -1.26
C VAL A 54 -6.29 1.69 -1.82
N ASP A 55 -5.90 0.44 -1.96
CA ASP A 55 -6.73 -0.63 -2.50
C ASP A 55 -7.10 -1.63 -1.40
N TYR A 56 -8.31 -2.19 -1.45
CA TYR A 56 -8.72 -3.24 -0.52
C TYR A 56 -8.41 -4.60 -1.14
N VAL A 57 -7.68 -5.43 -0.41
CA VAL A 57 -7.19 -6.72 -0.91
C VAL A 57 -7.77 -7.86 -0.08
N LYS A 58 -8.10 -8.95 -0.77
CA LYS A 58 -8.57 -10.18 -0.12
C LYS A 58 -7.41 -11.00 0.41
N GLU A 59 -6.26 -10.97 -0.26
CA GLU A 59 -5.08 -11.74 0.10
C GLU A 59 -3.81 -10.94 -0.21
N PRO A 60 -2.75 -11.08 0.60
CA PRO A 60 -1.45 -10.48 0.30
C PRO A 60 -0.84 -11.14 -0.95
N SER A 61 -0.09 -10.36 -1.73
CA SER A 61 0.62 -10.83 -2.92
C SER A 61 2.08 -11.18 -2.59
N GLU A 62 2.68 -12.03 -3.42
CA GLU A 62 4.09 -12.43 -3.34
C GLU A 62 5.02 -11.25 -3.71
N GLY A 63 5.26 -10.36 -2.74
CA GLY A 63 5.97 -9.10 -2.91
C GLY A 63 5.41 -7.96 -2.06
N ASP A 64 4.25 -8.15 -1.43
CA ASP A 64 3.75 -7.22 -0.43
C ASP A 64 4.62 -7.27 0.84
N MET A 65 4.86 -6.09 1.40
CA MET A 65 5.50 -5.92 2.69
C MET A 65 4.41 -5.57 3.71
N ILE A 66 4.28 -6.37 4.77
CA ILE A 66 3.24 -6.26 5.81
C ILE A 66 3.80 -5.58 7.05
#